data_AF-A0A3N5WDB9-F1
#
_entry.id   AF-A0A3N5WDB9-F1
#
_cell.length_a   1.000
_cell.length_b   1.000
_cell.length_c   1.000
_cell.angle_alpha   90.00
_cell.angle_beta   90.00
_cell.angle_gamma   90.00
#
_symmetry.space_group_name_H-M   'P 1'
#
loop_
_entity.id
_entity.type
_entity.pdbx_description
1 polymer ?
#
loop_
_entity_poly.entity_id
_entity_poly.type
_entity_poly.pdbx_seq_one_letter_code
_entity_poly.pdbx_strand_id
1 'polypeptide(L)'
;METIVQVPESSPPSTLVEVLAALRKEHLDPRHEAKSWGDWITLECYNTVISIEVNHGLSSSATIEHGDGEEDGEPVTSILRAFGKLGWHGLDDDGEFPLV
;
A
#
# COMPACT_ATOMS: atom_id res chain seq x y z
N MET A 1 13.63 4.67 0.56
CA MET A 1 13.52 3.36 1.29
C MET A 1 12.31 2.57 0.75
N GLU A 2 12.16 1.26 1.02
CA GLU A 2 10.94 0.50 0.66
C GLU A 2 10.28 -0.19 1.88
N THR A 3 8.98 -0.44 1.81
CA THR A 3 8.23 -1.19 2.82
C THR A 3 7.28 -2.17 2.15
N ILE A 4 7.37 -3.44 2.54
CA ILE A 4 6.46 -4.48 2.06
C ILE A 4 5.27 -4.56 3.00
N VAL A 5 4.07 -4.64 2.45
CA VAL A 5 2.83 -4.87 3.20
C VAL A 5 2.08 -6.05 2.60
N GLN A 6 1.42 -6.83 3.45
CA GLN A 6 0.67 -8.00 3.03
C GLN A 6 -0.55 -8.27 3.91
N VAL A 7 -1.52 -8.98 3.35
CA VAL A 7 -2.65 -9.53 4.08
C VAL A 7 -2.19 -10.77 4.86
N PRO A 8 -2.63 -10.98 6.11
CA PRO A 8 -2.42 -12.23 6.83
C PRO A 8 -2.84 -13.46 6.01
N GLU A 9 -2.04 -14.52 5.99
CA GLU A 9 -2.35 -15.75 5.21
C GLU A 9 -3.72 -16.37 5.58
N SER A 10 -4.20 -16.11 6.79
CA SER A 10 -5.50 -16.57 7.30
C SER A 10 -6.69 -15.68 6.91
N SER A 11 -6.43 -14.52 6.29
CA SER A 11 -7.43 -13.50 5.94
C SER A 11 -7.71 -13.45 4.45
N PRO A 12 -8.93 -13.07 4.03
CA PRO A 12 -9.24 -12.90 2.61
C PRO A 12 -8.46 -11.71 2.02
N PRO A 13 -8.09 -11.77 0.72
CA PRO A 13 -7.45 -10.64 0.03
C PRO A 13 -8.37 -9.42 0.03
N SER A 14 -7.78 -8.23 -0.02
CA SER A 14 -8.56 -6.99 -0.21
C SER A 14 -8.81 -6.75 -1.70
N THR A 15 -9.95 -6.16 -2.03
CA THR A 15 -10.18 -5.65 -3.38
C THR A 15 -9.34 -4.41 -3.64
N LEU A 16 -8.93 -4.19 -4.88
CA LEU A 16 -8.25 -2.95 -5.27
C LEU A 16 -9.12 -1.71 -4.95
N VAL A 17 -10.44 -1.85 -5.05
CA VAL A 17 -11.39 -0.78 -4.70
C VAL A 17 -11.32 -0.43 -3.21
N GLU A 18 -11.20 -1.43 -2.33
CA GLU A 18 -11.01 -1.20 -0.89
C GLU A 18 -9.68 -0.51 -0.58
N VAL A 19 -8.60 -0.94 -1.25
CA VAL A 19 -7.28 -0.30 -1.12
C VAL A 19 -7.34 1.18 -1.51
N LEU A 20 -7.88 1.49 -2.70
CA LEU A 20 -8.02 2.88 -3.16
C LEU A 20 -8.95 3.69 -2.24
N ALA A 21 -10.01 3.08 -1.72
CA ALA A 21 -10.92 3.75 -0.79
C ALA A 21 -10.27 4.01 0.58
N ALA A 22 -9.42 3.11 1.08
CA ALA A 22 -8.68 3.29 2.31
C ALA A 22 -7.66 4.44 2.20
N LEU A 23 -6.90 4.49 1.11
CA LEU A 23 -5.96 5.59 0.83
C LEU A 23 -6.67 6.95 0.79
N ARG A 24 -7.84 7.03 0.12
CA ARG A 24 -8.66 8.26 0.09
C ARG A 24 -9.17 8.68 1.46
N LYS A 25 -9.43 7.74 2.39
CA LYS A 25 -9.84 8.05 3.76
C LYS A 25 -8.71 8.68 4.58
N GLU A 26 -7.46 8.50 4.17
CA GLU A 26 -6.28 9.17 4.73
C GLU A 26 -5.92 10.45 3.96
N HIS A 27 -6.88 11.04 3.24
CA HIS A 27 -6.71 12.30 2.50
C HIS A 27 -5.65 12.27 1.39
N LEU A 28 -5.32 11.07 0.90
CA LEU A 28 -4.48 10.88 -0.29
C LEU A 28 -5.35 10.89 -1.56
N ASP A 29 -4.76 11.25 -2.70
CA ASP A 29 -5.41 11.13 -4.01
C ASP A 29 -4.76 10.01 -4.85
N PRO A 30 -5.17 8.75 -4.65
CA PRO A 30 -4.58 7.61 -5.33
C PRO A 30 -5.14 7.42 -6.74
N ARG A 31 -4.23 7.21 -7.69
CA ARG A 31 -4.53 6.83 -9.07
C ARG A 31 -3.92 5.46 -9.35
N HIS A 32 -4.78 4.51 -9.74
CA HIS A 32 -4.36 3.20 -10.21
C HIS A 32 -3.95 3.25 -11.68
N GLU A 33 -2.80 2.63 -11.97
CA GLU A 33 -2.26 2.43 -13.30
C GLU A 33 -2.03 0.92 -13.53
N ALA A 34 -2.86 0.30 -14.36
CA ALA A 34 -2.65 -1.08 -14.77
C ALA A 34 -1.55 -1.17 -15.84
N LYS A 35 -0.46 -1.90 -15.57
CA LYS A 35 0.62 -2.12 -16.54
C LYS A 35 0.80 -3.62 -16.81
N SER A 36 1.42 -3.94 -17.94
CA SER A 36 1.63 -5.33 -18.38
C SER A 36 2.61 -6.13 -17.51
N TRP A 37 3.29 -5.47 -16.57
CA TRP A 37 4.33 -6.04 -15.72
C TRP A 37 4.09 -5.78 -14.22
N GLY A 38 2.93 -5.21 -13.86
CA GLY A 38 2.55 -4.89 -12.48
C GLY A 38 1.58 -3.72 -12.41
N ASP A 39 0.72 -3.73 -11.40
CA ASP A 39 -0.24 -2.64 -11.16
C ASP A 39 0.35 -1.64 -10.17
N TRP A 40 0.23 -0.36 -10.46
CA TRP A 40 0.79 0.71 -9.65
C TRP A 40 -0.31 1.61 -9.09
N ILE A 41 -0.06 2.19 -7.93
CA ILE A 41 -0.84 3.29 -7.36
C ILE A 41 0.10 4.46 -7.13
N THR A 42 -0.13 5.56 -7.83
CA THR A 42 0.57 6.83 -7.63
C THR A 42 -0.29 7.77 -6.79
N LEU A 43 0.33 8.67 -6.03
CA LEU A 43 -0.37 9.69 -5.24
C LEU A 43 -0.11 11.08 -5.81
N GLU A 44 -1.15 11.92 -5.92
CA GLU A 44 -0.93 13.31 -6.32
C GLU A 44 -0.05 14.05 -5.29
N CYS A 45 0.88 14.88 -5.76
CA CYS A 45 1.84 15.67 -4.96
C CYS A 45 2.96 14.89 -4.26
N TYR A 46 3.04 13.56 -4.41
CA TYR A 46 4.08 12.75 -3.77
C TYR A 46 4.88 11.95 -4.78
N ASN A 47 6.14 11.67 -4.43
CA ASN A 47 7.01 10.80 -5.22
C ASN A 47 6.90 9.32 -4.78
N THR A 48 6.26 9.05 -3.65
CA THR A 48 5.97 7.70 -3.19
C THR A 48 5.08 6.93 -4.18
N VAL A 49 5.45 5.70 -4.49
CA VAL A 49 4.72 4.79 -5.39
C VAL A 49 4.39 3.49 -4.67
N ILE A 50 3.20 2.95 -4.92
CA ILE A 50 2.80 1.65 -4.39
C ILE A 50 2.69 0.66 -5.55
N SER A 51 3.60 -0.29 -5.62
CA SER A 51 3.51 -1.44 -6.51
C SER A 51 2.61 -2.49 -5.87
N ILE A 52 1.53 -2.90 -6.54
CA ILE A 52 0.50 -3.77 -5.96
C ILE A 52 0.22 -4.98 -6.86
N GLU A 53 0.17 -6.17 -6.27
CA GLU A 53 -0.15 -7.39 -7.00
C GLU A 53 -1.67 -7.57 -7.09
N VAL A 54 -2.24 -7.29 -8.26
CA VAL A 54 -3.68 -7.43 -8.48
C VAL A 54 -3.98 -8.64 -9.35
N ASN A 55 -4.69 -9.62 -8.78
CA ASN A 55 -5.20 -10.78 -9.48
C ASN A 55 -6.73 -10.80 -9.43
N HIS A 56 -7.38 -10.71 -10.59
CA HIS A 56 -8.84 -10.60 -10.71
C HIS A 56 -9.47 -9.50 -9.81
N GLY A 57 -8.76 -8.39 -9.62
CA GLY A 57 -9.21 -7.25 -8.80
C GLY A 57 -8.97 -7.42 -7.29
N LEU A 58 -8.33 -8.51 -6.87
CA LEU A 58 -7.96 -8.81 -5.49
C LEU A 58 -6.45 -8.69 -5.30
N SER A 59 -6.03 -8.31 -4.11
CA SER A 59 -4.63 -8.11 -3.74
C SER A 59 -4.37 -8.62 -2.33
N SER A 60 -3.22 -9.28 -2.17
CA SER A 60 -2.72 -9.74 -0.87
C SER A 60 -1.35 -9.16 -0.49
N SER A 61 -0.68 -8.47 -1.40
CA SER A 61 0.66 -7.93 -1.20
C SER A 61 0.84 -6.61 -1.95
N ALA A 62 1.67 -5.73 -1.41
CA ALA A 62 2.12 -4.51 -2.07
C ALA A 62 3.49 -4.09 -1.54
N THR A 63 4.25 -3.39 -2.38
CA THR A 63 5.51 -2.75 -2.02
C THR A 63 5.34 -1.23 -2.12
N ILE A 64 5.66 -0.53 -1.04
CA ILE A 64 5.64 0.93 -0.95
C ILE A 64 7.07 1.41 -1.16
N GLU A 65 7.31 2.10 -2.27
CA GLU A 65 8.58 2.75 -2.59
C GLU A 65 8.50 4.21 -2.15
N HIS A 66 9.22 4.57 -1.09
CA HIS A 66 9.16 5.90 -0.48
C HIS A 66 9.91 6.92 -1.33
N GLY A 67 9.27 8.07 -1.56
CA GLY A 67 9.90 9.20 -2.22
C GLY A 67 11.04 9.80 -1.38
N ASP A 68 12.08 10.31 -2.04
CA ASP A 68 13.20 10.99 -1.36
C ASP A 68 12.68 12.15 -0.49
N GLY A 69 12.95 12.09 0.82
CA GLY A 69 12.51 13.11 1.78
C GLY A 69 11.10 12.92 2.34
N GLU A 70 10.39 11.85 1.97
CA GLU A 70 9.04 11.52 2.46
C GLU A 70 9.05 10.40 3.53
N GLU A 71 10.21 9.82 3.82
CA GLU A 71 10.40 8.54 4.54
C GLU A 71 9.88 8.54 5.98
N ASP A 72 9.99 9.66 6.70
CA ASP A 72 9.62 9.78 8.12
C ASP A 72 8.30 10.54 8.35
N GLY A 73 7.49 10.73 7.30
CA GLY A 73 6.34 11.63 7.36
C GLY A 73 5.18 11.25 6.45
N GLU A 74 4.60 12.26 5.81
CA GLU A 74 3.59 12.08 4.76
C GLU A 74 4.28 11.89 3.41
N PRO A 75 3.79 10.97 2.56
CA PRO A 75 2.52 10.25 2.69
C PRO A 75 2.66 8.90 3.42
N VAL A 76 3.88 8.50 3.80
CA VAL A 76 4.19 7.15 4.29
C VAL A 76 3.32 6.75 5.48
N THR A 77 3.22 7.63 6.48
CA THR A 77 2.39 7.36 7.67
C THR A 77 0.93 7.15 7.32
N SER A 78 0.38 7.94 6.38
CA SER A 78 -1.00 7.78 5.90
C SER A 78 -1.20 6.50 5.10
N ILE A 79 -0.23 6.11 4.26
CA ILE A 79 -0.29 4.86 3.50
C ILE A 79 -0.32 3.67 4.45
N LEU A 80 0.59 3.61 5.42
CA LEU A 80 0.66 2.51 6.39
C LEU A 80 -0.65 2.40 7.20
N ARG A 81 -1.23 3.55 7.60
CA ARG A 81 -2.53 3.55 8.28
C ARG A 81 -3.68 3.05 7.40
N ALA A 82 -3.69 3.41 6.13
CA ALA A 82 -4.69 2.93 5.18
C ALA A 82 -4.66 1.39 5.07
N PHE A 83 -3.46 0.82 4.93
CA PHE A 83 -3.26 -0.64 4.89
C PHE A 83 -3.58 -1.31 6.24
N GLY A 84 -3.15 -0.74 7.36
CA GLY A 84 -3.48 -1.25 8.70
C GLY A 84 -4.99 -1.31 8.97
N LYS A 85 -5.77 -0.33 8.49
CA LYS A 85 -7.23 -0.33 8.57
C LYS A 85 -7.90 -1.44 7.74
N LEU A 86 -7.21 -1.98 6.73
CA LEU A 86 -7.65 -3.15 5.97
C LEU A 86 -7.21 -4.47 6.62
N GLY A 87 -6.48 -4.42 7.74
CA GLY A 87 -5.96 -5.58 8.44
C GLY A 87 -4.67 -6.13 7.83
N TRP A 88 -3.96 -5.34 7.02
CA TRP A 88 -2.66 -5.71 6.48
C TRP A 88 -1.57 -5.48 7.53
N HIS A 89 -0.46 -6.20 7.39
CA HIS A 89 0.74 -6.03 8.21
C HIS A 89 1.95 -5.69 7.33
N GLY A 90 2.95 -5.09 7.94
CA GLY A 90 4.24 -4.85 7.30
C GLY A 90 5.14 -6.07 7.42
N LEU A 91 6.11 -6.18 6.51
CA LEU A 91 7.15 -7.21 6.52
C LEU A 91 8.52 -6.55 6.39
N ASP A 92 9.43 -6.92 7.30
CA ASP A 92 10.85 -6.54 7.27
C ASP A 92 11.77 -7.75 7.54
N ASP A 93 13.06 -7.50 7.78
CA ASP A 93 14.07 -8.53 8.05
C ASP A 93 13.82 -9.30 9.36
N ASP A 94 13.11 -8.70 10.33
CA ASP A 94 12.75 -9.31 11.62
C ASP A 94 11.38 -10.02 11.57
N GLY A 95 10.62 -9.83 10.49
CA GLY A 95 9.38 -10.53 10.18
C GLY A 95 8.17 -9.61 10.09
N GLU A 96 7.01 -10.09 10.54
CA GLU A 96 5.76 -9.35 10.45
C GLU A 96 5.64 -8.30 11.55
N PHE A 97 5.24 -7.08 11.19
CA PHE A 97 4.96 -6.00 12.15
C PHE A 97 3.58 -5.38 11.92
N PRO A 98 2.89 -4.95 13.00
CA PRO A 98 1.57 -4.35 12.88
C PRO A 98 1.66 -2.95 12.25
N LEU A 99 0.68 -2.62 11.41
CA LEU A 99 0.48 -1.27 10.88
C LEU A 99 -0.52 -0.52 11.78
N VAL A 100 -0.20 0.73 12.12
CA VAL A 100 -0.98 1.61 13.02
C VAL A 100 -2.09 2.36 12.32
#